data_AF-A0A1V4Y3I9-F1
#
_entry.id   AF-A0A1V4Y3I9-F1
#
_cell.length_a   1.000
_cell.length_b   1.000
_cell.length_c   1.000
_cell.angle_alpha   90.00
_cell.angle_beta   90.00
_cell.angle_gamma   90.00
#
_symmetry.space_group_name_H-M   'P 1'
#
loop_
_entity.id
_entity.type
_entity.pdbx_description
1 polymer ?
#
loop_
_entity_poly.entity_id
_entity_poly.type
_entity_poly.pdbx_seq_one_letter_code
_entity_poly.pdbx_strand_id
1 'polypeptide(L)'
;MSDKIGQIMVTKKIITEFHLAKALNIKKKEPDRYLGQILCEMGIPQSRVVKALRFSNKRKQIGQILVDLNLVTEEQLQGILLQQKNLKARKVFKPLGALLADNRVIGEEHCMKALSAHFCMPPVSLKGFRVSPALQKAVGERYAKKNRIVVLDDSPLVVTVAVAEPHPLVFETLEKAMPEGKHVMFCLARSSEIENCLDEQYDPYRYSKPYSGRRDLG
;
A
#
# COMPACT_ATOMS: atom_id res chain seq x y z
N MET A 1 11.19 -21.83 4.99
CA MET A 1 10.13 -21.39 4.05
C MET A 1 10.57 -20.27 3.11
N SER A 2 11.30 -19.24 3.59
CA SER A 2 11.92 -18.17 2.77
C SER A 2 12.67 -18.69 1.52
N ASP A 3 13.51 -19.70 1.69
CA ASP A 3 14.41 -20.18 0.63
C ASP A 3 13.66 -20.83 -0.54
N LYS A 4 12.55 -21.50 -0.25
CA LYS A 4 11.74 -22.17 -1.29
C LYS A 4 11.03 -21.14 -2.18
N ILE A 5 10.51 -20.06 -1.60
CA ILE A 5 9.92 -18.96 -2.37
C ILE A 5 11.01 -18.29 -3.19
N GLY A 6 12.14 -17.93 -2.58
CA GLY A 6 13.27 -17.32 -3.27
C GLY A 6 13.74 -18.13 -4.48
N GLN A 7 13.92 -19.44 -4.32
CA GLN A 7 14.27 -20.35 -5.41
C GLN A 7 13.21 -20.38 -6.51
N ILE A 8 11.91 -20.41 -6.16
CA ILE A 8 10.82 -20.31 -7.15
C ILE A 8 10.92 -19.00 -7.93
N MET A 9 11.23 -17.88 -7.28
CA MET A 9 11.41 -16.59 -7.96
C MET A 9 12.56 -16.63 -8.98
N VAL A 10 13.66 -17.32 -8.66
CA VAL A 10 14.79 -17.54 -9.58
C VAL A 10 14.38 -18.45 -10.74
N THR A 11 13.77 -19.61 -10.46
CA THR A 11 13.32 -20.55 -11.49
C THR A 11 12.33 -19.92 -12.48
N LYS A 12 11.45 -19.04 -11.99
CA LYS A 12 10.48 -18.30 -12.81
C LYS A 12 11.08 -17.05 -13.49
N LYS A 13 12.41 -16.85 -13.38
CA LYS A 13 13.14 -15.68 -13.93
C LYS A 13 12.57 -14.34 -13.45
N ILE A 14 12.02 -14.31 -12.23
CA ILE A 14 11.49 -13.11 -11.60
C ILE A 14 12.64 -12.29 -10.99
N ILE A 15 13.59 -12.99 -10.39
CA ILE A 15 14.84 -12.44 -9.86
C ILE A 15 16.02 -13.30 -10.32
N THR A 16 17.24 -12.82 -10.14
CA THR A 16 18.47 -13.56 -10.42
C THR A 16 18.97 -14.25 -9.15
N GLU A 17 19.88 -15.22 -9.31
CA GLU A 17 20.65 -15.81 -8.20
C GLU A 17 21.34 -14.72 -7.35
N PHE A 18 21.90 -13.70 -8.01
CA PHE A 18 22.52 -12.55 -7.35
C PHE A 18 21.53 -11.79 -6.46
N HIS A 19 20.33 -11.49 -6.99
CA HIS A 19 19.30 -10.81 -6.21
C HIS A 19 18.89 -11.62 -4.99
N LEU A 20 18.68 -12.94 -5.16
CA LEU A 20 18.30 -13.82 -4.06
C LEU A 20 19.40 -13.88 -2.99
N ALA A 21 20.65 -14.11 -3.39
CA ALA A 21 21.78 -14.21 -2.47
C ALA A 21 21.98 -12.92 -1.66
N LYS A 22 21.94 -11.76 -2.33
CA LYS A 22 22.08 -10.46 -1.66
C LYS A 22 20.91 -10.18 -0.73
N ALA A 23 19.67 -10.45 -1.16
CA ALA A 23 18.50 -10.24 -0.33
C ALA A 23 18.48 -11.15 0.91
N LEU A 24 18.90 -12.41 0.78
CA LEU A 24 19.06 -13.33 1.91
C LEU A 24 20.16 -12.89 2.87
N ASN A 25 21.26 -12.30 2.39
CA ASN A 25 22.30 -11.75 3.25
C ASN A 25 21.78 -10.60 4.12
N ILE A 26 21.06 -9.64 3.51
CA ILE A 26 20.41 -8.54 4.24
C ILE A 26 19.39 -9.11 5.24
N LYS A 27 18.56 -10.07 4.81
CA LYS A 27 17.55 -10.73 5.67
C LYS A 27 18.16 -11.44 6.89
N LYS A 28 19.36 -12.00 6.76
CA LYS A 28 20.10 -12.62 7.88
C LYS A 28 20.55 -11.58 8.92
N LYS A 29 20.92 -10.38 8.47
CA LYS A 29 21.30 -9.26 9.34
C LYS A 29 20.09 -8.56 9.94
N GLU A 30 18.98 -8.54 9.20
CA GLU A 30 17.73 -7.85 9.55
C GLU A 30 16.55 -8.84 9.55
N PRO A 31 16.42 -9.67 10.60
CA PRO A 31 15.47 -10.79 10.66
C PRO A 31 14.00 -10.39 10.77
N ASP A 32 13.69 -9.11 10.93
CA ASP A 32 12.30 -8.63 10.93
C ASP A 32 11.81 -8.23 9.53
N ARG A 33 12.72 -7.92 8.61
CA ARG A 33 12.35 -7.43 7.27
C ARG A 33 11.86 -8.54 6.35
N TYR A 34 10.92 -8.26 5.47
CA TYR A 34 10.48 -9.28 4.52
C TYR A 34 11.47 -9.44 3.36
N LEU A 35 11.68 -10.67 2.88
CA LEU A 35 12.54 -10.91 1.70
C LEU A 35 12.03 -10.11 0.49
N GLY A 36 10.71 -10.06 0.31
CA GLY A 36 10.08 -9.26 -0.74
C GLY A 36 10.36 -7.77 -0.62
N GLN A 37 10.37 -7.21 0.59
CA GLN A 37 10.67 -5.80 0.83
C GLN A 37 12.10 -5.48 0.38
N ILE A 38 13.06 -6.32 0.78
CA ILE A 38 14.47 -6.16 0.39
C ILE A 38 14.62 -6.24 -1.13
N LEU A 39 13.92 -7.16 -1.79
CA LEU A 39 13.92 -7.26 -3.24
C LEU A 39 13.36 -5.99 -3.90
N CYS A 40 12.30 -5.38 -3.34
CA CYS A 40 11.75 -4.13 -3.85
C CYS A 40 12.73 -2.96 -3.71
N GLU A 41 13.44 -2.85 -2.59
CA GLU A 41 14.51 -1.86 -2.41
C GLU A 41 15.70 -2.08 -3.35
N MET A 42 15.90 -3.31 -3.81
CA MET A 42 16.88 -3.64 -4.85
C MET A 42 16.37 -3.33 -6.28
N GLY A 43 15.21 -2.69 -6.41
CA GLY A 43 14.61 -2.28 -7.69
C GLY A 43 13.75 -3.35 -8.35
N ILE A 44 13.44 -4.47 -7.67
CA ILE A 44 12.50 -5.46 -8.20
C ILE A 44 11.07 -4.92 -8.07
N PRO A 45 10.29 -4.83 -9.15
CA PRO A 45 8.92 -4.33 -9.07
C PRO A 45 8.04 -5.11 -8.07
N GLN A 46 7.25 -4.38 -7.29
CA GLN A 46 6.29 -4.91 -6.33
C GLN A 46 5.31 -5.88 -7.01
N SER A 47 4.84 -5.56 -8.21
CA SER A 47 3.96 -6.45 -8.98
C SER A 47 4.60 -7.82 -9.24
N ARG A 48 5.91 -7.85 -9.52
CA ARG A 48 6.67 -9.07 -9.76
C ARG A 48 6.87 -9.87 -8.48
N VAL A 49 7.21 -9.22 -7.37
CA VAL A 49 7.33 -9.88 -6.06
C VAL A 49 5.99 -10.51 -5.64
N VAL A 50 4.90 -9.74 -5.69
CA VAL A 50 3.56 -10.22 -5.34
C VAL A 50 3.09 -11.33 -6.28
N LYS A 51 3.37 -11.22 -7.58
CA LYS A 51 3.08 -12.30 -8.54
C LYS A 51 3.87 -13.56 -8.23
N ALA A 52 5.09 -13.43 -7.72
CA ALA A 52 5.90 -14.56 -7.31
C ALA A 52 5.37 -15.27 -6.06
N LEU A 53 4.94 -14.50 -5.07
CA LEU A 53 4.28 -15.02 -3.86
C LEU A 53 3.00 -15.81 -4.20
N ARG A 54 2.30 -15.46 -5.29
CA ARG A 54 1.16 -16.25 -5.79
C ARG A 54 1.55 -17.64 -6.29
N PHE A 55 2.79 -17.84 -6.73
CA PHE A 55 3.27 -19.17 -7.15
C PHE A 55 3.61 -20.07 -5.97
N SER A 56 3.97 -19.51 -4.81
CA SER A 56 4.16 -20.30 -3.58
C SER A 56 2.85 -20.55 -2.84
N ASN A 57 1.94 -19.56 -2.83
CA ASN A 57 0.61 -19.66 -2.21
C ASN A 57 -0.49 -19.64 -3.28
N LYS A 58 -0.75 -20.80 -3.91
CA LYS A 58 -1.80 -21.01 -4.94
C LYS A 58 -3.03 -20.08 -4.73
N ARG A 59 -3.02 -18.92 -5.39
CA ARG A 59 -4.13 -17.95 -5.59
C ARG A 59 -4.96 -17.47 -4.38
N LYS A 60 -4.45 -17.38 -3.15
CA LYS A 60 -5.28 -16.85 -2.05
C LYS A 60 -5.49 -15.33 -2.16
N GLN A 61 -6.75 -14.89 -2.13
CA GLN A 61 -7.14 -13.47 -2.08
C GLN A 61 -6.96 -12.92 -0.66
N ILE A 62 -6.93 -11.59 -0.51
CA ILE A 62 -6.73 -10.94 0.79
C ILE A 62 -7.71 -11.44 1.86
N GLY A 63 -9.00 -11.56 1.49
CA GLY A 63 -10.02 -12.08 2.40
C GLY A 63 -9.69 -13.50 2.85
N GLN A 64 -9.28 -14.37 1.93
CA GLN A 64 -8.89 -15.73 2.26
C GLN A 64 -7.66 -15.79 3.16
N ILE A 65 -6.73 -14.85 3.03
CA ILE A 65 -5.56 -14.76 3.91
C ILE A 65 -5.99 -14.35 5.32
N LEU A 66 -6.92 -13.42 5.44
CA LEU A 66 -7.47 -13.04 6.75
C LEU A 66 -8.19 -14.21 7.41
N VAL A 67 -8.88 -15.04 6.63
CA VAL A 67 -9.50 -16.29 7.10
C VAL A 67 -8.44 -17.31 7.53
N ASP A 68 -7.43 -17.57 6.71
CA ASP A 68 -6.35 -18.51 7.05
C ASP A 68 -5.59 -18.12 8.32
N LEU A 69 -5.46 -16.82 8.59
CA LEU A 69 -4.82 -16.30 9.78
C LEU A 69 -5.76 -16.31 11.01
N ASN A 70 -6.96 -16.87 10.88
CA ASN A 70 -8.03 -16.87 11.90
C ASN A 70 -8.38 -15.46 12.40
N LEU A 71 -8.21 -14.45 11.56
CA LEU A 71 -8.54 -13.06 11.89
C LEU A 71 -10.00 -12.72 11.58
N VAL A 72 -10.63 -13.49 10.68
CA VAL A 72 -12.01 -13.32 10.23
C VAL A 72 -12.56 -14.71 9.91
N THR A 73 -13.83 -15.00 10.21
CA THR A 73 -14.48 -16.24 9.75
C THR A 73 -14.94 -16.13 8.29
N GLU A 74 -15.14 -17.25 7.60
CA GLU A 74 -15.68 -17.21 6.23
C GLU A 74 -17.02 -16.50 6.15
N GLU A 75 -17.91 -16.73 7.13
CA GLU A 75 -19.22 -16.09 7.23
C GLU A 75 -19.10 -14.56 7.39
N GLN A 76 -18.23 -14.10 8.30
CA GLN A 76 -17.95 -12.68 8.50
C GLN A 76 -17.39 -12.04 7.23
N LEU A 77 -16.43 -12.71 6.58
CA LEU A 77 -15.84 -12.22 5.33
C LEU A 77 -16.91 -12.09 4.24
N GLN A 78 -17.77 -13.09 4.07
CA GLN A 78 -18.84 -13.06 3.06
C GLN A 78 -19.83 -11.92 3.31
N GLY A 79 -20.26 -11.72 4.56
CA GLY A 79 -21.14 -10.61 4.94
C GLY A 79 -20.52 -9.24 4.61
N ILE A 80 -19.23 -9.08 4.90
CA ILE A 80 -18.51 -7.83 4.63
C ILE A 80 -18.30 -7.62 3.13
N LEU A 81 -17.99 -8.67 2.36
CA LEU A 81 -17.87 -8.58 0.90
C LEU A 81 -19.20 -8.18 0.25
N LEU A 82 -20.33 -8.69 0.76
CA LEU A 82 -21.66 -8.27 0.31
C LEU A 82 -21.90 -6.78 0.60
N GLN A 83 -21.58 -6.32 1.81
CA GLN A 83 -21.64 -4.90 2.17
C GLN A 83 -20.77 -4.05 1.24
N GLN A 84 -19.52 -4.47 0.97
CA GLN A 84 -18.62 -3.77 0.07
C GLN A 84 -19.18 -3.68 -1.35
N LYS A 85 -19.77 -4.77 -1.85
CA LYS A 85 -20.40 -4.81 -3.18
C LYS A 85 -21.57 -3.83 -3.26
N ASN A 86 -22.40 -3.75 -2.21
CA ASN A 86 -23.52 -2.81 -2.13
C ASN A 86 -23.05 -1.35 -2.11
N LEU A 87 -21.96 -1.04 -1.39
CA LEU A 87 -21.36 0.30 -1.39
C LEU A 87 -20.80 0.66 -2.77
N LYS A 88 -20.08 -0.26 -3.41
CA LYS A 88 -19.58 -0.07 -4.79
C LYS A 88 -20.71 0.18 -5.78
N ALA A 89 -21.84 -0.51 -5.66
CA ALA A 89 -23.02 -0.28 -6.49
C ALA A 89 -23.59 1.14 -6.32
N ARG A 90 -23.47 1.72 -5.12
CA ARG A 90 -23.81 3.12 -4.81
C ARG A 90 -22.67 4.11 -5.11
N LYS A 91 -21.63 3.68 -5.83
CA LYS A 91 -20.41 4.44 -6.14
C LYS A 91 -19.63 4.92 -4.91
N VAL A 92 -19.85 4.30 -3.76
CA VAL A 92 -19.07 4.53 -2.53
C VAL A 92 -17.96 3.48 -2.49
N PHE A 93 -16.72 3.90 -2.66
CA PHE A 93 -15.60 3.00 -2.41
C PHE A 93 -15.32 2.96 -0.92
N LYS A 94 -15.31 1.75 -0.36
CA LYS A 94 -14.75 1.51 0.96
C LYS A 94 -13.80 0.32 0.93
N PRO A 95 -12.57 0.46 1.44
CA PRO A 95 -11.63 -0.65 1.51
C PRO A 95 -12.20 -1.81 2.36
N LEU A 96 -11.92 -3.05 1.98
CA LEU A 96 -12.31 -4.25 2.74
C LEU A 96 -11.78 -4.22 4.18
N GLY A 97 -10.51 -3.86 4.38
CA GLY A 97 -9.90 -3.73 5.70
C GLY A 97 -10.60 -2.68 6.56
N ALA A 98 -10.96 -1.54 5.97
CA ALA A 98 -11.72 -0.49 6.66
C ALA A 98 -13.12 -0.99 7.05
N LEU A 99 -13.81 -1.71 6.16
CA LEU A 99 -15.11 -2.30 6.49
C LEU A 99 -15.02 -3.35 7.60
N LEU A 100 -13.98 -4.20 7.59
CA LEU A 100 -13.75 -5.17 8.64
C LEU A 100 -13.48 -4.49 9.99
N ALA A 101 -12.72 -3.39 9.99
CA ALA A 101 -12.44 -2.60 11.19
C ALA A 101 -13.69 -1.89 11.73
N ASP A 102 -14.48 -1.25 10.87
CA ASP A 102 -15.71 -0.54 11.28
C ASP A 102 -16.75 -1.47 11.89
N ASN A 103 -16.88 -2.67 11.32
CA ASN A 103 -17.76 -3.71 11.84
C ASN A 103 -17.15 -4.43 13.07
N ARG A 104 -15.99 -3.98 13.56
CA ARG A 104 -15.24 -4.57 14.70
C ARG A 104 -14.94 -6.05 14.53
N VAL A 105 -14.86 -6.51 13.28
CA VAL A 105 -14.54 -7.90 12.91
C VAL A 105 -13.05 -8.16 13.10
N ILE A 106 -12.21 -7.17 12.77
CA ILE A 106 -10.76 -7.23 12.94
C ILE A 106 -10.24 -5.91 13.52
N GLY A 107 -9.24 -5.97 14.39
CA GLY A 107 -8.48 -4.77 14.79
C GLY A 107 -7.65 -4.24 13.61
N GLU A 108 -7.56 -2.92 13.47
CA GLU A 108 -6.81 -2.27 12.39
C GLU A 108 -5.33 -2.70 12.37
N GLU A 109 -4.73 -2.90 13.55
CA GLU A 109 -3.33 -3.37 13.67
C GLU A 109 -3.14 -4.79 13.15
N HIS A 110 -4.08 -5.70 13.42
CA HIS A 110 -4.03 -7.07 12.92
C HIS A 110 -4.20 -7.10 11.39
N CYS A 111 -5.09 -6.27 10.86
CA CYS A 111 -5.24 -6.11 9.42
C CYS A 111 -3.94 -5.59 8.79
N MET A 112 -3.39 -4.50 9.32
CA MET A 112 -2.11 -3.92 8.86
C MET A 112 -0.98 -4.95 8.88
N LYS A 113 -0.84 -5.72 9.97
CA LYS A 113 0.18 -6.77 10.08
C LYS A 113 0.00 -7.88 9.04
N ALA A 114 -1.24 -8.32 8.81
CA ALA A 114 -1.54 -9.34 7.80
C ALA A 114 -1.24 -8.84 6.37
N LEU A 115 -1.66 -7.61 6.04
CA LEU A 115 -1.40 -6.98 4.75
C LEU A 115 0.10 -6.75 4.52
N SER A 116 0.81 -6.23 5.52
CA SER A 116 2.25 -6.00 5.50
C SER A 116 3.01 -7.29 5.21
N ALA A 117 2.69 -8.38 5.93
CA ALA A 117 3.29 -9.68 5.69
C ALA A 117 2.96 -10.25 4.31
N HIS A 118 1.70 -10.13 3.88
CA HIS A 118 1.25 -10.70 2.62
C HIS A 118 1.88 -10.02 1.40
N PHE A 119 1.95 -8.69 1.41
CA PHE A 119 2.52 -7.91 0.32
C PHE A 119 4.00 -7.59 0.50
N CYS A 120 4.62 -7.96 1.63
CA CYS A 120 5.99 -7.57 1.95
C CYS A 120 6.19 -6.04 1.91
N MET A 121 5.21 -5.29 2.42
CA MET A 121 5.23 -3.82 2.45
C MET A 121 5.45 -3.33 3.87
N PRO A 122 6.37 -2.38 4.12
CA PRO A 122 6.56 -1.82 5.44
C PRO A 122 5.36 -0.95 5.84
N PRO A 123 4.87 -1.05 7.08
CA PRO A 123 3.87 -0.12 7.60
C PRO A 123 4.52 1.26 7.86
N VAL A 124 3.80 2.33 7.54
CA VAL A 124 4.18 3.71 7.81
C VAL A 124 3.00 4.45 8.44
N SER A 125 3.29 5.44 9.29
CA SER A 125 2.26 6.33 9.81
C SER A 125 2.30 7.67 9.08
N LEU A 126 1.14 8.16 8.68
CA LEU A 126 0.97 9.47 8.05
C LEU A 126 0.40 10.51 9.03
N LYS A 127 0.46 10.26 10.34
CA LYS A 127 0.02 11.24 11.36
C LYS A 127 0.81 12.53 11.22
N GLY A 128 0.11 13.63 10.98
CA GLY A 128 0.71 14.95 10.76
C GLY A 128 1.44 15.10 9.42
N PHE A 129 1.41 14.09 8.55
CA PHE A 129 1.99 14.16 7.22
C PHE A 129 1.11 15.06 6.33
N ARG A 130 1.73 16.06 5.71
CA ARG A 130 1.06 16.96 4.76
C ARG A 130 1.40 16.55 3.35
N VAL A 131 0.37 16.31 2.56
CA VAL A 131 0.56 15.96 1.15
C VAL A 131 1.09 17.15 0.38
N SER A 132 2.17 16.95 -0.36
CA SER A 132 2.68 17.93 -1.32
C SER A 132 2.03 17.69 -2.68
N PRO A 133 1.30 18.68 -3.24
CA PRO A 133 0.76 18.58 -4.60
C PRO A 133 1.85 18.33 -5.66
N ALA A 134 3.04 18.90 -5.45
CA ALA A 134 4.17 18.70 -6.36
C ALA A 134 4.60 17.23 -6.41
N LEU A 135 4.67 16.54 -5.27
CA LEU A 135 4.99 15.12 -5.19
C LEU A 135 3.88 14.26 -5.81
N GLN A 136 2.60 14.60 -5.59
CA GLN A 136 1.48 13.84 -6.14
C GLN A 136 1.40 13.86 -7.67
N LYS A 137 2.04 14.83 -8.34
CA LYS A 137 2.15 14.84 -9.81
C LYS A 137 2.95 13.67 -10.35
N ALA A 138 3.88 13.09 -9.58
CA ALA A 138 4.67 11.94 -10.00
C ALA A 138 3.81 10.72 -10.37
N VAL A 139 2.64 10.57 -9.75
CA VAL A 139 1.68 9.50 -10.02
C VAL A 139 0.40 9.98 -10.72
N GLY A 140 0.28 11.30 -10.93
CA GLY A 140 -0.92 11.97 -11.42
C GLY A 140 -2.00 12.14 -10.35
N GLU A 141 -2.33 13.38 -9.99
CA GLU A 141 -3.25 13.72 -8.88
C GLU A 141 -4.61 13.01 -8.96
N ARG A 142 -5.22 12.96 -10.16
CA ARG A 142 -6.51 12.26 -10.36
C ARG A 142 -6.40 10.77 -10.10
N TYR A 143 -5.29 10.16 -10.53
CA TYR A 143 -5.05 8.73 -10.32
C TYR A 143 -4.74 8.45 -8.85
N ALA A 144 -3.93 9.31 -8.21
CA ALA A 144 -3.60 9.24 -6.78
C ALA A 144 -4.88 9.28 -5.94
N LYS A 145 -5.73 10.29 -6.16
CA LYS A 145 -6.99 10.46 -5.43
C LYS A 145 -7.94 9.29 -5.64
N LYS A 146 -8.14 8.87 -6.89
CA LYS A 146 -9.03 7.73 -7.23
C LYS A 146 -8.59 6.44 -6.54
N ASN A 147 -7.28 6.18 -6.50
CA ASN A 147 -6.73 4.94 -5.97
C ASN A 147 -6.22 5.09 -4.52
N ARG A 148 -6.49 6.22 -3.85
CA ARG A 148 -6.06 6.53 -2.48
C ARG A 148 -4.56 6.32 -2.24
N ILE A 149 -3.76 7.01 -3.05
CA ILE A 149 -2.30 6.94 -3.03
C ILE A 149 -1.77 8.26 -2.50
N VAL A 150 -0.85 8.18 -1.54
CA VAL A 150 -0.11 9.34 -1.04
C VAL A 150 1.36 9.17 -1.42
N VAL A 151 1.89 10.06 -2.27
CA VAL A 151 3.34 10.10 -2.55
C VAL A 151 4.05 10.72 -1.35
N LEU A 152 4.98 9.96 -0.76
CA LEU A 152 5.77 10.35 0.40
C LEU A 152 7.08 11.04 -0.01
N ASP A 153 7.68 10.54 -1.09
CA ASP A 153 8.96 11.03 -1.61
C ASP A 153 9.05 10.79 -3.12
N ASP A 154 9.76 11.67 -3.81
CA ASP A 154 9.99 11.61 -5.25
C ASP A 154 11.46 11.94 -5.56
N SER A 155 12.32 10.92 -5.52
CA SER A 155 13.74 11.04 -5.84
C SER A 155 14.02 10.69 -7.31
N PRO A 156 15.23 10.95 -7.84
CA PRO A 156 15.56 10.61 -9.23
C PRO A 156 15.39 9.13 -9.59
N LEU A 157 15.58 8.21 -8.62
CA LEU A 157 15.53 6.77 -8.84
C LEU A 157 14.33 6.08 -8.21
N VAL A 158 13.71 6.69 -7.19
CA VAL A 158 12.65 6.05 -6.39
C VAL A 158 11.51 7.01 -6.12
N VAL A 159 10.29 6.57 -6.41
CA VAL A 159 9.06 7.20 -5.88
C VAL A 159 8.54 6.35 -4.74
N THR A 160 8.37 6.94 -3.56
CA THR A 160 7.80 6.23 -2.41
C THR A 160 6.34 6.59 -2.27
N VAL A 161 5.47 5.59 -2.22
CA VAL A 161 4.02 5.78 -2.11
C VAL A 161 3.42 4.97 -0.96
N ALA A 162 2.50 5.59 -0.22
CA ALA A 162 1.68 4.91 0.76
C ALA A 162 0.30 4.57 0.18
N VAL A 163 -0.16 3.35 0.47
CA VAL A 163 -1.50 2.86 0.12
C VAL A 163 -2.14 2.18 1.33
N ALA A 164 -3.46 2.26 1.44
CA ALA A 164 -4.20 1.54 2.48
C ALA A 164 -4.56 0.11 2.06
N GLU A 165 -4.95 -0.06 0.80
CA GLU A 165 -5.27 -1.38 0.23
C GLU A 165 -4.43 -1.67 -0.99
N PRO A 166 -3.41 -2.52 -0.85
CA PRO A 166 -2.54 -2.86 -1.96
C PRO A 166 -3.32 -3.66 -3.01
N HIS A 167 -3.24 -3.23 -4.28
CA HIS A 167 -3.96 -3.84 -5.39
C HIS A 167 -3.02 -4.10 -6.59
N PRO A 168 -3.00 -5.32 -7.16
CA PRO A 168 -2.06 -5.67 -8.24
C PRO A 168 -2.08 -4.72 -9.44
N LEU A 169 -3.27 -4.31 -9.89
CA LEU A 169 -3.40 -3.36 -11.01
C LEU A 169 -2.81 -1.99 -10.70
N VAL A 170 -2.82 -1.55 -9.44
CA VAL A 170 -2.22 -0.27 -9.06
C VAL A 170 -0.69 -0.36 -9.13
N PHE A 171 -0.10 -1.47 -8.68
CA PHE A 171 1.34 -1.71 -8.82
C PHE A 171 1.75 -1.69 -10.28
N GLU A 172 1.09 -2.50 -11.11
CA GLU A 172 1.42 -2.61 -12.53
C GLU A 172 1.24 -1.28 -13.27
N THR A 173 0.21 -0.50 -12.93
CA THR A 173 -0.04 0.79 -13.58
C THR A 173 1.03 1.81 -13.20
N LEU A 174 1.36 1.94 -11.90
CA LEU A 174 2.37 2.89 -11.45
C LEU A 174 3.76 2.52 -11.95
N GLU A 175 4.15 1.24 -11.83
CA GLU A 175 5.45 0.76 -12.30
C GLU A 175 5.65 0.97 -13.80
N LYS A 176 4.60 0.80 -14.62
CA LYS A 176 4.67 1.07 -16.07
C LYS A 176 4.69 2.56 -16.41
N ALA A 177 4.15 3.41 -15.54
CA ALA A 177 4.11 4.85 -15.75
C ALA A 177 5.44 5.54 -15.36
N MET A 178 6.30 4.86 -14.61
CA MET A 178 7.58 5.43 -14.20
C MET A 178 8.57 5.50 -15.38
N PRO A 179 9.43 6.53 -15.42
CA PRO A 179 10.56 6.59 -16.34
C PRO A 179 11.49 5.38 -16.21
N GLU A 180 12.23 5.09 -17.26
CA GLU A 180 13.23 4.02 -17.23
C GLU A 180 14.26 4.26 -16.13
N GLY A 181 14.59 3.20 -15.38
CA GLY A 181 15.51 3.27 -14.23
C GLY A 181 14.89 3.80 -12.93
N LYS A 182 13.69 4.39 -12.97
CA LYS A 182 12.96 4.85 -11.79
C LYS A 182 11.95 3.79 -11.34
N HIS A 183 11.95 3.47 -10.06
CA HIS A 183 11.08 2.43 -9.49
C HIS A 183 10.19 2.97 -8.37
N VAL A 184 9.12 2.23 -8.07
CA VAL A 184 8.13 2.60 -7.05
C VAL A 184 8.33 1.73 -5.82
N MET A 185 8.54 2.37 -4.67
CA MET A 185 8.52 1.71 -3.37
C MET A 185 7.15 1.90 -2.72
N PHE A 186 6.49 0.78 -2.39
CA PHE A 186 5.16 0.79 -1.79
C PHE A 186 5.24 0.58 -0.27
N CYS A 187 4.56 1.45 0.46
CA CYS A 187 4.37 1.36 1.90
C CYS A 187 2.88 1.19 2.22
N LEU A 188 2.58 0.58 3.36
CA LEU A 188 1.23 0.40 3.86
C LEU A 188 0.92 1.46 4.92
N ALA A 189 -0.20 2.17 4.78
CA ALA A 189 -0.67 3.12 5.79
C ALA A 189 -2.10 2.81 6.21
N ARG A 190 -2.53 3.34 7.37
CA ARG A 190 -3.91 3.21 7.82
C ARG A 190 -4.87 3.87 6.84
N SER A 191 -6.06 3.29 6.67
CA SER A 191 -7.08 3.82 5.76
C SER A 191 -7.48 5.23 6.16
N SER A 192 -7.71 5.44 7.46
CA SER A 192 -8.05 6.74 8.04
C SER A 192 -6.97 7.80 7.82
N GLU A 193 -5.70 7.42 7.95
CA GLU A 193 -4.57 8.33 7.75
C GLU A 193 -4.44 8.74 6.26
N ILE A 194 -4.63 7.80 5.32
CA ILE A 194 -4.65 8.11 3.88
C ILE A 194 -5.81 9.04 3.53
N GLU A 195 -7.01 8.76 4.05
CA GLU A 195 -8.21 9.58 3.81
C GLU A 195 -8.03 10.98 4.35
N ASN A 196 -7.56 11.13 5.60
CA ASN A 196 -7.24 12.43 6.18
C ASN A 196 -6.23 13.21 5.32
N CYS A 197 -5.12 12.60 4.92
CA CYS A 197 -4.11 13.26 4.08
C CYS A 197 -4.68 13.77 2.75
N LEU A 198 -5.54 12.98 2.11
CA LEU A 198 -6.14 13.35 0.83
C LEU A 198 -7.26 14.39 1.01
N ASP A 199 -8.09 14.27 2.03
CA ASP A 199 -9.15 15.24 2.30
C ASP A 199 -8.59 16.60 2.71
N GLU A 200 -7.54 16.64 3.54
CA GLU A 200 -6.86 17.88 3.92
C GLU A 200 -6.25 18.64 2.72
N GLN A 201 -5.82 17.93 1.68
CA GLN A 201 -5.27 18.54 0.47
C GLN A 201 -6.35 19.15 -0.43
N TYR A 202 -7.57 18.61 -0.41
CA TYR A 202 -8.65 18.96 -1.35
C TYR A 202 -9.90 19.55 -0.70
N ASP A 203 -9.86 19.90 0.59
CA ASP A 203 -10.92 20.65 1.26
C ASP A 203 -10.93 22.13 0.80
N PRO A 204 -11.93 22.55 0.00
CA PRO A 204 -12.00 23.93 -0.50
C PRO A 204 -12.32 24.96 0.60
N TYR A 205 -12.72 24.54 1.80
CA TYR A 205 -13.14 25.45 2.89
C TYR A 205 -12.03 25.76 3.90
N ARG A 206 -10.89 25.05 3.86
CA ARG A 206 -9.76 25.29 4.78
C ARG A 206 -8.86 26.47 4.38
N TYR A 207 -9.04 27.05 3.18
CA TYR A 207 -8.43 28.32 2.76
C TYR A 207 -9.32 29.52 3.07
N SER A 208 -9.76 29.67 4.32
CA SER A 208 -10.02 31.00 4.86
C SER A 208 -8.80 31.41 5.67
N LYS A 209 -7.89 32.19 5.06
CA LYS A 209 -6.99 33.01 5.88
C LYS A 209 -7.88 33.83 6.81
N PRO A 210 -7.65 33.88 8.13
CA PRO A 210 -8.31 34.89 8.93
C PRO A 210 -7.92 36.25 8.34
N TYR A 211 -8.92 37.01 7.89
CA TYR A 211 -8.75 38.42 7.60
C TYR A 211 -8.16 39.07 8.85
N SER A 212 -6.87 39.40 8.82
CA SER A 212 -6.28 40.31 9.78
C SER A 212 -6.85 41.69 9.45
N GLY A 213 -8.01 41.99 10.00
CA GLY A 213 -8.56 43.33 9.98
C GLY A 213 -7.56 44.27 10.64
N ARG A 214 -6.89 45.09 9.83
CA ARG A 214 -6.25 46.31 10.32
C ARG A 214 -7.37 47.17 10.91
N ARG A 215 -7.36 47.29 12.24
CA ARG A 215 -7.93 48.45 12.89
C ARG A 215 -6.88 49.53 12.79
N ASP A 216 -7.01 50.35 11.76
CA ASP A 216 -6.36 51.65 11.75
C ASP A 216 -7.17 52.53 12.72
N LEU A 217 -6.62 52.72 13.91
CA LEU A 217 -6.97 53.77 14.86
C LEU A 217 -5.78 54.72 14.89
N GLY A 218 -5.98 55.97 14.47
CA GLY A 218 -4.98 57.04 14.48
C GLY A 218 -5.08 57.91 13.25
#